data_AF-A0A2P6MD89-F1
#
_entry.id   AF-A0A2P6MD89-F1
#
_cell.length_a   1.000
_cell.length_b   1.000
_cell.length_c   1.000
_cell.angle_alpha   90.00
_cell.angle_beta   90.00
_cell.angle_gamma   90.00
#
_symmetry.space_group_name_H-M   'P 1'
#
loop_
_entity.id
_entity.type
_entity.pdbx_description
1 polymer ?
#
loop_
_entity_poly.entity_id
_entity_poly.type
_entity_poly.pdbx_seq_one_letter_code
_entity_poly.pdbx_strand_id
1 'polypeptide(L)'
;MSYLIYGFIILVAAVVIYGTWARKNIYRDVDRLGIRKVELMNRPVNEELSKMKGLRLSGETEERFDEWRSEWDQLVTVQLPDIEEKLFDIEEYANKYRFGRARKEADEASADLDRIEEHIDQLIEEVHHLIHSEEQNRHDIERIREFYEETRKKLWVQKGTIGEAAPKIEAGLDEAFEGFAEFEEQTEEGNYFQAGETLMQVREKLEELHYCMDEIPARLLLAAKDLPKQIQELEAGIEEMSRAGYPVEKYEFHMLMQSLRERCANAEQQLYRLEIDEAKEEIYFVEESIAAAYDDLEAEAHAKIAAEQLIDENKHHLRDLPLKMEELKSEWRNVKESYRLTEEDEKELDELDARRRKLATSFAVLQESAENRQQTFVELERLLHEWAGELEAFNTAMEEQKDKFAHLRSDELAAASEVEENRKALRRLKNRLRRSMLPKTSELLAEELQDAEEAVTRAQESLKEVPLDMTTVRRSMEEAGTAVRHVTKKGNQLLDTGEMAERAIQYGNRYRTRHDDVNIMLLQAEDRFRQGWYEESLELAVEGIEKVDRNVLERLEKESAEKNSVNE
;
A
#
# COMPACT_ATOMS: atom_id res chain seq x y z
N MET A 1 46.36 -12.78 -82.02
CA MET A 1 45.47 -12.26 -83.09
C MET A 1 44.26 -13.17 -83.28
N SER A 2 44.45 -14.47 -83.56
CA SER A 2 43.35 -15.43 -83.78
C SER A 2 42.39 -15.58 -82.59
N TYR A 3 42.90 -15.65 -81.35
CA TYR A 3 42.05 -15.77 -80.15
C TYR A 3 41.21 -14.52 -79.83
N LEU A 4 41.67 -13.33 -80.23
CA LEU A 4 40.90 -12.09 -80.08
C LEU A 4 39.73 -12.03 -81.06
N ILE A 5 39.91 -12.57 -82.28
CA ILE A 5 38.86 -12.64 -83.29
C ILE A 5 37.79 -13.67 -82.90
N TYR A 6 38.18 -14.85 -82.42
CA TYR A 6 37.21 -15.84 -81.91
C TYR A 6 36.48 -15.33 -80.66
N GLY A 7 37.17 -14.62 -79.76
CA GLY A 7 36.54 -13.96 -78.62
C GLY A 7 35.50 -12.90 -79.05
N PHE A 8 35.80 -12.10 -80.07
CA PHE A 8 34.88 -11.10 -80.61
C PHE A 8 33.66 -11.73 -81.29
N ILE A 9 33.84 -12.81 -82.05
CA ILE A 9 32.72 -13.53 -82.69
C ILE A 9 31.80 -14.17 -81.64
N ILE A 10 32.37 -14.79 -80.60
CA ILE A 10 31.59 -15.37 -79.49
C ILE A 10 30.85 -14.26 -78.72
N LEU A 11 31.46 -13.10 -78.51
CA LEU A 11 30.83 -11.95 -77.89
C LEU A 11 29.63 -11.44 -78.70
N VAL A 12 29.79 -11.29 -80.02
CA VAL A 12 28.70 -10.86 -80.92
C VAL A 12 27.58 -11.89 -80.95
N ALA A 13 27.91 -13.19 -81.02
CA ALA A 13 26.92 -14.26 -80.95
C ALA A 13 26.17 -14.27 -79.62
N ALA A 14 26.85 -14.06 -78.49
CA ALA A 14 26.22 -13.97 -77.18
C ALA A 14 25.27 -12.77 -77.07
N VAL A 15 25.61 -11.61 -77.64
CA VAL A 15 24.73 -10.42 -77.68
C VAL A 15 23.48 -10.66 -78.53
N VAL A 16 23.62 -11.34 -79.68
CA VAL A 16 22.46 -11.68 -80.55
C VAL A 16 21.55 -12.71 -79.88
N ILE A 17 22.11 -13.72 -79.22
CA ILE A 17 21.35 -14.73 -78.46
C ILE A 17 20.62 -14.06 -77.28
N TYR A 18 21.31 -13.20 -76.52
CA TYR A 18 20.70 -12.44 -75.44
C TYR A 18 19.59 -11.51 -75.93
N GLY A 19 19.81 -10.80 -77.05
CA GLY A 19 18.81 -9.90 -77.63
C GLY A 19 17.55 -10.62 -78.13
N THR A 20 17.69 -11.80 -78.73
CA THR A 20 16.55 -12.63 -79.16
C THR A 20 15.78 -13.24 -77.99
N TRP A 21 16.49 -13.67 -76.94
CA TRP A 21 15.88 -14.15 -75.71
C TRP A 21 15.13 -13.05 -74.95
N ALA A 22 15.75 -11.88 -74.76
CA ALA A 22 15.15 -10.73 -74.09
C ALA A 22 13.93 -10.20 -74.85
N ARG A 23 14.00 -10.12 -76.19
CA ARG A 23 12.85 -9.78 -77.03
C ARG A 23 11.71 -10.77 -76.84
N LYS A 24 11.99 -12.09 -76.89
CA LYS A 24 10.97 -13.12 -76.70
C LYS A 24 10.31 -13.04 -75.32
N ASN A 25 11.04 -12.66 -74.27
CA ASN A 25 10.46 -12.48 -72.95
C ASN A 25 9.48 -11.30 -72.93
N ILE A 26 9.87 -10.14 -73.47
CA ILE A 26 9.01 -8.96 -73.51
C ILE A 26 7.75 -9.20 -74.35
N TYR A 27 7.85 -9.90 -75.48
CA TYR A 27 6.67 -10.27 -76.27
C TYR A 27 5.70 -11.19 -75.49
N ARG A 28 6.23 -12.12 -74.69
CA ARG A 28 5.39 -12.94 -73.81
C ARG A 28 4.73 -12.13 -72.71
N ASP A 29 5.44 -11.13 -72.18
CA ASP A 29 4.91 -10.22 -71.16
C ASP A 29 3.78 -9.35 -71.77
N VAL A 30 3.97 -8.81 -72.99
CA VAL A 30 2.94 -8.07 -73.74
C VAL A 30 1.73 -8.95 -74.07
N ASP A 31 1.94 -10.16 -74.58
CA ASP A 31 0.85 -11.11 -74.86
C ASP A 31 0.03 -11.41 -73.60
N ARG A 32 0.70 -11.59 -72.45
CA ARG A 32 0.03 -11.83 -71.17
C ARG A 32 -0.79 -10.63 -70.73
N LEU A 33 -0.25 -9.41 -70.84
CA LEU A 33 -0.96 -8.18 -70.50
C LEU A 33 -2.15 -7.94 -71.45
N GLY A 34 -2.00 -8.26 -72.73
CA GLY A 34 -3.07 -8.20 -73.73
C GLY A 34 -4.21 -9.17 -73.42
N ILE A 35 -3.91 -10.42 -73.03
CA ILE A 35 -4.93 -11.39 -72.58
C ILE A 35 -5.65 -10.87 -71.33
N ARG A 36 -4.90 -10.37 -70.34
CA ARG A 36 -5.49 -9.83 -69.10
C ARG A 36 -6.39 -8.62 -69.36
N LYS A 37 -6.00 -7.72 -70.27
CA LYS A 37 -6.85 -6.60 -70.74
C LYS A 37 -8.17 -7.12 -71.31
N VAL A 38 -8.12 -8.13 -72.18
CA VAL A 38 -9.32 -8.73 -72.80
C VAL A 38 -10.20 -9.41 -71.75
N GLU A 39 -9.61 -10.04 -70.73
CA GLU A 39 -10.34 -10.61 -69.59
C GLU A 39 -11.06 -9.51 -68.78
N LEU A 40 -10.39 -8.41 -68.46
CA LEU A 40 -11.00 -7.27 -67.76
C LEU A 40 -12.14 -6.62 -68.57
N MET A 41 -11.97 -6.50 -69.89
CA MET A 41 -12.99 -5.95 -70.80
C MET A 41 -14.24 -6.85 -70.90
N ASN A 42 -14.06 -8.17 -70.78
CA ASN A 42 -15.15 -9.15 -70.84
C ASN A 42 -15.73 -9.49 -69.45
N ARG A 43 -15.29 -8.83 -68.38
CA ARG A 43 -15.91 -9.02 -67.06
C ARG A 43 -17.39 -8.59 -67.12
N PRO A 44 -18.30 -9.33 -66.48
CA PRO A 44 -19.75 -9.15 -66.64
C PRO A 44 -20.31 -7.95 -65.85
N VAL A 45 -19.59 -6.83 -65.75
CA VAL A 45 -20.08 -5.61 -65.07
C VAL A 45 -21.35 -5.10 -65.74
N ASN A 46 -21.39 -5.13 -67.07
CA ASN A 46 -22.60 -4.80 -67.84
C ASN A 46 -23.77 -5.74 -67.54
N GLU A 47 -23.52 -7.02 -67.25
CA GLU A 47 -24.58 -7.97 -66.92
C GLU A 47 -25.12 -7.67 -65.51
N GLU A 48 -24.27 -7.40 -64.53
CA GLU A 48 -24.67 -6.99 -63.17
C GLU A 48 -25.42 -5.65 -63.18
N LEU A 49 -24.91 -4.64 -63.89
CA LEU A 49 -25.60 -3.35 -64.10
C LEU A 49 -26.93 -3.52 -64.88
N SER A 50 -27.03 -4.52 -65.76
CA SER A 50 -28.28 -4.81 -66.48
C SER A 50 -29.35 -5.48 -65.63
N LYS A 51 -28.95 -6.27 -64.62
CA LYS A 51 -29.90 -6.83 -63.63
C LYS A 51 -30.60 -5.71 -62.86
N MET A 52 -29.93 -4.59 -62.62
CA MET A 52 -30.51 -3.40 -61.98
C MET A 52 -31.52 -2.65 -62.87
N LYS A 53 -31.50 -2.80 -64.20
CA LYS A 53 -32.53 -2.19 -65.08
C LYS A 53 -33.94 -2.78 -64.87
N GLY A 54 -34.05 -3.91 -64.17
CA GLY A 54 -35.33 -4.49 -63.77
C GLY A 54 -35.97 -3.78 -62.56
N LEU A 55 -35.21 -2.96 -61.83
CA LEU A 55 -35.66 -2.20 -60.66
C LEU A 55 -36.03 -0.77 -61.08
N ARG A 56 -36.95 -0.14 -60.34
CA ARG A 56 -37.21 1.29 -60.48
C ARG A 56 -36.15 2.01 -59.66
N LEU A 57 -35.32 2.83 -60.31
CA LEU A 57 -34.30 3.64 -59.66
C LEU A 57 -34.75 5.10 -59.76
N SER A 58 -34.67 5.81 -58.64
CA SER A 58 -34.97 7.24 -58.55
C SER A 58 -34.07 7.89 -57.49
N GLY A 59 -34.02 9.22 -57.51
CA GLY A 59 -33.34 10.03 -56.50
C GLY A 59 -31.87 9.68 -56.32
N GLU A 60 -31.46 9.51 -55.07
CA GLU A 60 -30.06 9.24 -54.69
C GLU A 60 -29.55 7.89 -55.27
N THR A 61 -30.44 6.91 -55.44
CA THR A 61 -30.06 5.62 -56.05
C THR A 61 -29.79 5.74 -57.55
N GLU A 62 -30.52 6.62 -58.24
CA GLU A 62 -30.30 6.90 -59.67
C GLU A 62 -28.98 7.66 -59.89
N GLU A 63 -28.69 8.66 -59.05
CA GLU A 63 -27.43 9.41 -59.09
C GLU A 63 -26.22 8.48 -58.93
N ARG A 64 -26.23 7.60 -57.92
CA ARG A 64 -25.16 6.61 -57.70
C ARG A 64 -25.02 5.60 -58.84
N PHE A 65 -26.16 5.16 -59.42
CA PHE A 65 -26.13 4.25 -60.56
C PHE A 65 -25.52 4.91 -61.81
N ASP A 66 -25.84 6.17 -62.07
CA ASP A 66 -25.26 6.93 -63.18
C ASP A 66 -23.76 7.21 -62.98
N GLU A 67 -23.33 7.44 -61.75
CA GLU A 67 -21.90 7.53 -61.38
C GLU A 67 -21.16 6.22 -61.73
N TRP A 68 -21.63 5.07 -61.22
CA TRP A 68 -21.01 3.76 -61.52
C TRP A 68 -20.99 3.46 -63.02
N ARG A 69 -22.04 3.85 -63.75
CA ARG A 69 -22.11 3.67 -65.20
C ARG A 69 -21.12 4.57 -65.94
N SER A 70 -20.97 5.82 -65.52
CA SER A 70 -19.99 6.75 -66.08
C SER A 70 -18.57 6.29 -65.81
N GLU A 71 -18.28 5.79 -64.61
CA GLU A 71 -16.98 5.24 -64.25
C GLU A 71 -16.63 4.03 -65.11
N TRP A 72 -17.56 3.08 -65.27
CA TRP A 72 -17.37 1.93 -66.14
C TRP A 72 -17.18 2.32 -67.62
N ASP A 73 -17.97 3.26 -68.13
CA ASP A 73 -17.82 3.76 -69.52
C ASP A 73 -16.44 4.41 -69.72
N GLN A 74 -15.96 5.17 -68.74
CA GLN A 74 -14.62 5.78 -68.77
C GLN A 74 -13.50 4.73 -68.74
N LEU A 75 -13.64 3.67 -67.92
CA LEU A 75 -12.69 2.56 -67.87
C LEU A 75 -12.58 1.86 -69.23
N VAL A 76 -13.72 1.60 -69.88
CA VAL A 76 -13.77 0.88 -71.16
C VAL A 76 -13.38 1.74 -72.36
N THR A 77 -13.77 3.01 -72.39
CA THR A 77 -13.59 3.89 -73.57
C THR A 77 -12.28 4.67 -73.57
N VAL A 78 -11.67 4.89 -72.40
CA VAL A 78 -10.44 5.70 -72.27
C VAL A 78 -9.29 4.87 -71.73
N GLN A 79 -9.43 4.29 -70.53
CA GLN A 79 -8.27 3.69 -69.83
C GLN A 79 -7.79 2.38 -70.47
N LEU A 80 -8.70 1.49 -70.87
CA LEU A 80 -8.34 0.23 -71.52
C LEU A 80 -7.72 0.44 -72.93
N PRO A 81 -8.22 1.36 -73.79
CA PRO A 81 -7.55 1.74 -75.04
C PRO A 81 -6.17 2.37 -74.85
N ASP A 82 -5.99 3.25 -73.86
CA ASP A 82 -4.68 3.85 -73.55
C ASP A 82 -3.62 2.78 -73.20
N ILE A 83 -4.03 1.70 -72.53
CA ILE A 83 -3.16 0.55 -72.25
C ILE A 83 -2.82 -0.22 -73.55
N GLU A 84 -3.71 -0.28 -74.53
CA GLU A 84 -3.40 -0.88 -75.83
C GLU A 84 -2.29 -0.13 -76.57
N GLU A 85 -2.36 1.19 -76.54
CA GLU A 85 -1.33 2.05 -77.12
C GLU A 85 0.02 1.84 -76.41
N LYS A 86 0.01 1.79 -75.07
CA LYS A 86 1.21 1.47 -74.27
C LYS A 86 1.78 0.08 -74.62
N LEU A 87 0.93 -0.93 -74.81
CA LEU A 87 1.36 -2.28 -75.22
C LEU A 87 2.04 -2.26 -76.60
N PHE A 88 1.49 -1.49 -77.55
CA PHE A 88 2.10 -1.31 -78.88
C PHE A 88 3.48 -0.61 -78.80
N ASP A 89 3.60 0.43 -77.97
CA ASP A 89 4.86 1.14 -77.73
C ASP A 89 5.92 0.22 -77.09
N ILE A 90 5.54 -0.66 -76.16
CA ILE A 90 6.44 -1.66 -75.55
C ILE A 90 7.02 -2.60 -76.62
N GLU A 91 6.19 -3.07 -77.57
CA GLU A 91 6.66 -3.89 -78.70
C GLU A 91 7.65 -3.12 -79.58
N GLU A 92 7.37 -1.83 -79.85
CA GLU A 92 8.26 -0.97 -80.65
C GLU A 92 9.62 -0.76 -79.95
N TYR A 93 9.63 -0.55 -78.63
CA TYR A 93 10.85 -0.45 -77.84
C TYR A 93 11.64 -1.77 -77.78
N ALA A 94 10.96 -2.91 -77.74
CA ALA A 94 11.59 -4.24 -77.83
C ALA A 94 12.22 -4.48 -79.21
N ASN A 95 11.61 -3.95 -80.28
CA ASN A 95 12.16 -3.99 -81.63
C ASN A 95 13.39 -3.10 -81.80
N LYS A 96 13.42 -1.93 -81.15
CA LYS A 96 14.57 -1.00 -81.11
C LYS A 96 15.69 -1.42 -80.13
N TYR A 97 15.65 -2.65 -79.58
CA TYR A 97 16.61 -3.20 -78.61
C TYR A 97 16.71 -2.41 -77.28
N ARG A 98 15.68 -1.62 -76.92
CA ARG A 98 15.62 -0.83 -75.68
C ARG A 98 14.92 -1.61 -74.55
N PHE A 99 15.45 -2.79 -74.22
CA PHE A 99 14.79 -3.74 -73.32
C PHE A 99 14.52 -3.20 -71.91
N GLY A 100 15.41 -2.38 -71.35
CA GLY A 100 15.20 -1.79 -70.02
C GLY A 100 14.02 -0.81 -69.96
N ARG A 101 13.76 -0.06 -71.04
CA ARG A 101 12.59 0.84 -71.13
C ARG A 101 11.33 0.04 -71.38
N ALA A 102 11.36 -0.89 -72.34
CA ALA A 102 10.23 -1.77 -72.63
C ALA A 102 9.75 -2.54 -71.38
N ARG A 103 10.68 -3.00 -70.53
CA ARG A 103 10.34 -3.66 -69.26
C ARG A 103 9.70 -2.72 -68.24
N LYS A 104 10.22 -1.49 -68.11
CA LYS A 104 9.66 -0.48 -67.18
C LYS A 104 8.24 -0.09 -67.59
N GLU A 105 8.02 0.16 -68.88
CA GLU A 105 6.69 0.46 -69.42
C GLU A 105 5.74 -0.74 -69.30
N ALA A 106 6.24 -1.98 -69.45
CA ALA A 106 5.44 -3.19 -69.21
C ALA A 106 5.06 -3.39 -67.73
N ASP A 107 5.99 -3.09 -66.80
CA ASP A 107 5.70 -3.11 -65.37
C ASP A 107 4.68 -2.00 -64.99
N GLU A 108 4.77 -0.81 -65.61
CA GLU A 108 3.80 0.27 -65.45
C GLU A 108 2.42 -0.09 -66.03
N ALA A 109 2.36 -0.68 -67.23
CA ALA A 109 1.11 -1.17 -67.82
C ALA A 109 0.48 -2.30 -66.99
N SER A 110 1.30 -3.17 -66.37
CA SER A 110 0.80 -4.17 -65.43
C SER A 110 0.18 -3.54 -64.19
N ALA A 111 0.85 -2.54 -63.59
CA ALA A 111 0.35 -1.85 -62.41
C ALA A 111 -0.92 -1.03 -62.70
N ASP A 112 -1.03 -0.44 -63.90
CA ASP A 112 -2.25 0.23 -64.35
C ASP A 112 -3.41 -0.77 -64.53
N LEU A 113 -3.14 -1.96 -65.10
CA LEU A 113 -4.14 -3.04 -65.19
C LEU A 113 -4.55 -3.57 -63.81
N ASP A 114 -3.63 -3.68 -62.84
CA ASP A 114 -3.94 -4.06 -61.46
C ASP A 114 -4.90 -3.06 -60.80
N ARG A 115 -4.66 -1.75 -60.97
CA ARG A 115 -5.55 -0.70 -60.43
C ARG A 115 -6.93 -0.72 -61.07
N ILE A 116 -6.99 -0.93 -62.38
CA ILE A 116 -8.26 -1.06 -63.10
C ILE A 116 -9.01 -2.30 -62.60
N GLU A 117 -8.33 -3.41 -62.37
CA GLU A 117 -8.94 -4.62 -61.81
C GLU A 117 -9.51 -4.37 -60.41
N GLU A 118 -8.77 -3.71 -59.51
CA GLU A 118 -9.25 -3.33 -58.18
C GLU A 118 -10.47 -2.39 -58.25
N HIS A 119 -10.47 -1.40 -59.14
CA HIS A 119 -11.60 -0.48 -59.30
C HIS A 119 -12.84 -1.21 -59.86
N ILE A 120 -12.65 -2.13 -60.80
CA ILE A 120 -13.75 -2.97 -61.33
C ILE A 120 -14.32 -3.85 -60.22
N ASP A 121 -13.47 -4.46 -59.39
CA ASP A 121 -13.93 -5.31 -58.28
C ASP A 121 -14.71 -4.49 -57.24
N GLN A 122 -14.26 -3.26 -56.91
CA GLN A 122 -14.99 -2.33 -56.04
C GLN A 122 -16.36 -1.95 -56.61
N LEU A 123 -16.44 -1.61 -57.90
CA LEU A 123 -17.72 -1.30 -58.56
C LEU A 123 -18.70 -2.48 -58.49
N ILE A 124 -18.22 -3.71 -58.69
CA ILE A 124 -19.06 -4.91 -58.57
C ILE A 124 -19.53 -5.10 -57.12
N GLU A 125 -18.64 -4.90 -56.15
CA GLU A 125 -18.95 -5.05 -54.72
C GLU A 125 -19.99 -4.04 -54.24
N GLU A 126 -19.87 -2.76 -54.64
CA GLU A 126 -20.85 -1.72 -54.31
C GLU A 126 -22.23 -2.01 -54.91
N VAL A 127 -22.26 -2.48 -56.16
CA VAL A 127 -23.50 -2.91 -56.83
C VAL A 127 -24.12 -4.12 -56.13
N HIS A 128 -23.31 -5.11 -55.75
CA HIS A 128 -23.78 -6.28 -54.99
C HIS A 128 -24.29 -5.89 -53.61
N HIS A 129 -23.64 -4.93 -52.94
CA HIS A 129 -24.09 -4.40 -51.66
C HIS A 129 -25.49 -3.77 -51.77
N LEU A 130 -25.75 -2.99 -52.83
CA LEU A 130 -27.08 -2.42 -53.06
C LEU A 130 -28.15 -3.50 -53.26
N ILE A 131 -27.88 -4.50 -54.12
CA ILE A 131 -28.82 -5.60 -54.36
C ILE A 131 -29.09 -6.40 -53.08
N HIS A 132 -28.03 -6.71 -52.33
CA HIS A 132 -28.17 -7.42 -51.07
C HIS A 132 -28.92 -6.59 -50.02
N SER A 133 -28.71 -5.28 -49.98
CA SER A 133 -29.42 -4.37 -49.08
C SER A 133 -30.92 -4.30 -49.40
N GLU A 134 -31.33 -4.35 -50.67
CA GLU A 134 -32.75 -4.39 -51.05
C GLU A 134 -33.40 -5.72 -50.61
N GLU A 135 -32.75 -6.85 -50.91
CA GLU A 135 -33.23 -8.18 -50.51
C GLU A 135 -33.34 -8.28 -48.98
N GLN A 136 -32.35 -7.73 -48.27
CA GLN A 136 -32.28 -7.71 -46.81
C GLN A 136 -33.36 -6.78 -46.22
N ASN A 137 -33.52 -5.56 -46.74
CA ASN A 137 -34.56 -4.62 -46.30
C ASN A 137 -35.96 -5.22 -46.48
N ARG A 138 -36.19 -5.94 -47.57
CA ARG A 138 -37.45 -6.61 -47.84
C ARG A 138 -37.73 -7.78 -46.90
N HIS A 139 -36.70 -8.50 -46.45
CA HIS A 139 -36.85 -9.50 -45.39
C HIS A 139 -37.04 -8.83 -44.02
N ASP A 140 -36.30 -7.77 -43.73
CA ASP A 140 -36.29 -7.15 -42.42
C ASP A 140 -37.58 -6.38 -42.13
N ILE A 141 -38.25 -5.81 -43.14
CA ILE A 141 -39.56 -5.18 -42.92
C ILE A 141 -40.62 -6.15 -42.38
N GLU A 142 -40.66 -7.40 -42.82
CA GLU A 142 -41.60 -8.39 -42.30
C GLU A 142 -41.33 -8.65 -40.81
N ARG A 143 -40.05 -8.82 -40.44
CA ARG A 143 -39.62 -9.01 -39.05
C ARG A 143 -39.91 -7.79 -38.18
N ILE A 144 -39.62 -6.59 -38.67
CA ILE A 144 -39.83 -5.35 -37.92
C ILE A 144 -41.34 -5.08 -37.76
N ARG A 145 -42.18 -5.46 -38.73
CA ARG A 145 -43.66 -5.43 -38.60
C ARG A 145 -44.18 -6.42 -37.57
N GLU A 146 -43.67 -7.65 -37.56
CA GLU A 146 -43.98 -8.62 -36.51
C GLU A 146 -43.60 -8.07 -35.13
N PHE A 147 -42.40 -7.49 -35.01
CA PHE A 147 -41.92 -6.86 -33.78
C PHE A 147 -42.76 -5.65 -33.35
N TYR A 148 -43.22 -4.83 -34.31
CA TYR A 148 -44.17 -3.75 -34.05
C TYR A 148 -45.49 -4.28 -33.48
N GLU A 149 -46.07 -5.33 -34.08
CA GLU A 149 -47.30 -5.93 -33.58
C GLU A 149 -47.14 -6.51 -32.17
N GLU A 150 -46.02 -7.18 -31.90
CA GLU A 150 -45.69 -7.71 -30.58
C GLU A 150 -45.57 -6.59 -29.55
N THR A 151 -44.82 -5.54 -29.88
CA THR A 151 -44.62 -4.34 -29.06
C THR A 151 -45.95 -3.64 -28.78
N ARG A 152 -46.84 -3.55 -29.78
CA ARG A 152 -48.20 -3.01 -29.62
C ARG A 152 -49.08 -3.91 -28.74
N LYS A 153 -49.05 -5.24 -28.92
CA LYS A 153 -49.78 -6.19 -28.06
C LYS A 153 -49.31 -6.09 -26.61
N LYS A 154 -48.00 -5.98 -26.39
CA LYS A 154 -47.37 -5.81 -25.08
C LYS A 154 -47.84 -4.52 -24.40
N LEU A 155 -47.83 -3.39 -25.12
CA LEU A 155 -48.35 -2.12 -24.62
C LEU A 155 -49.81 -2.25 -24.17
N TRP A 156 -50.66 -2.92 -24.94
CA TRP A 156 -52.06 -3.15 -24.57
C TRP A 156 -52.23 -3.91 -23.26
N VAL A 157 -51.42 -4.96 -23.04
CA VAL A 157 -51.45 -5.76 -21.80
C VAL A 157 -50.92 -4.95 -20.62
N GLN A 158 -49.85 -4.18 -20.83
CA GLN A 158 -49.14 -3.44 -19.77
C GLN A 158 -49.59 -1.99 -19.62
N LYS A 159 -50.63 -1.55 -20.35
CA LYS A 159 -51.12 -0.16 -20.32
C LYS A 159 -51.44 0.32 -18.90
N GLY A 160 -52.00 -0.56 -18.07
CA GLY A 160 -52.31 -0.25 -16.67
C GLY A 160 -51.08 -0.14 -15.76
N THR A 161 -49.98 -0.85 -16.07
CA THR A 161 -48.74 -0.82 -15.29
C THR A 161 -47.79 0.29 -15.71
N ILE A 162 -47.84 0.70 -16.99
CA ILE A 162 -47.02 1.78 -17.55
C ILE A 162 -47.61 3.16 -17.19
N GLY A 163 -48.93 3.23 -16.92
CA GLY A 163 -49.56 4.44 -16.38
C GLY A 163 -49.50 5.63 -17.35
N GLU A 164 -49.10 6.80 -16.87
CA GLU A 164 -49.06 8.05 -17.65
C GLU A 164 -47.96 8.09 -18.72
N ALA A 165 -47.03 7.14 -18.74
CA ALA A 165 -46.05 6.99 -19.83
C ALA A 165 -46.67 6.35 -21.09
N ALA A 166 -47.78 5.63 -20.96
CA ALA A 166 -48.44 4.91 -22.06
C ALA A 166 -48.77 5.80 -23.29
N PRO A 167 -49.37 7.01 -23.16
CA PRO A 167 -49.66 7.86 -24.32
C PRO A 167 -48.41 8.30 -25.09
N LYS A 168 -47.25 8.44 -24.45
CA LYS A 168 -46.00 8.76 -25.15
C LYS A 168 -45.44 7.57 -25.91
N ILE A 169 -45.55 6.37 -25.33
CA ILE A 169 -45.19 5.13 -26.04
C ILE A 169 -46.14 4.89 -27.21
N GLU A 170 -47.44 5.20 -27.06
CA GLU A 170 -48.41 5.17 -28.16
C GLU A 170 -48.01 6.14 -29.29
N ALA A 171 -47.65 7.39 -28.96
CA ALA A 171 -47.15 8.34 -29.95
C ALA A 171 -45.88 7.85 -30.66
N GLY A 172 -44.93 7.25 -29.93
CA GLY A 172 -43.74 6.66 -30.52
C GLY A 172 -44.03 5.49 -31.46
N LEU A 173 -45.06 4.67 -31.16
CA LEU A 173 -45.53 3.61 -32.04
C LEU A 173 -46.26 4.16 -33.28
N ASP A 174 -46.99 5.26 -33.15
CA ASP A 174 -47.61 5.93 -34.29
C ASP A 174 -46.55 6.51 -35.23
N GLU A 175 -45.49 7.12 -34.68
CA GLU A 175 -44.33 7.60 -35.46
C GLU A 175 -43.59 6.44 -36.16
N ALA A 176 -43.43 5.28 -35.49
CA ALA A 176 -42.88 4.08 -36.14
C ALA A 176 -43.80 3.54 -37.26
N PHE A 177 -45.12 3.70 -37.11
CA PHE A 177 -46.09 3.33 -38.15
C PHE A 177 -45.99 4.26 -39.38
N GLU A 178 -45.82 5.56 -39.17
CA GLU A 178 -45.54 6.52 -40.24
C GLU A 178 -44.25 6.17 -40.98
N GLY A 179 -43.20 5.77 -40.27
CA GLY A 179 -41.94 5.33 -40.88
C GLY A 179 -42.08 4.09 -41.78
N PHE A 180 -43.00 3.16 -41.49
CA PHE A 180 -43.29 2.06 -42.43
C PHE A 180 -43.98 2.53 -43.71
N ALA A 181 -44.83 3.56 -43.62
CA ALA A 181 -45.48 4.14 -44.80
C ALA A 181 -44.48 4.91 -45.66
N GLU A 182 -43.56 5.66 -45.02
CA GLU A 182 -42.46 6.34 -45.69
C GLU A 182 -41.50 5.35 -46.37
N PHE A 183 -41.20 4.22 -45.73
CA PHE A 183 -40.44 3.12 -46.35
C PHE A 183 -41.13 2.57 -47.60
N GLU A 184 -42.44 2.31 -47.55
CA GLU A 184 -43.19 1.81 -48.70
C GLU A 184 -43.17 2.82 -49.85
N GLU A 185 -43.37 4.11 -49.55
CA GLU A 185 -43.30 5.20 -50.55
C GLU A 185 -41.89 5.30 -51.17
N GLN A 186 -40.84 5.33 -50.36
CA GLN A 186 -39.44 5.37 -50.84
C GLN A 186 -39.09 4.14 -51.67
N THR A 187 -39.62 2.96 -51.32
CA THR A 187 -39.42 1.71 -52.08
C THR A 187 -40.18 1.71 -53.40
N GLU A 188 -41.39 2.26 -53.44
CA GLU A 188 -42.18 2.40 -54.68
C GLU A 188 -41.57 3.43 -55.65
N GLU A 189 -41.00 4.50 -55.10
CA GLU A 189 -40.27 5.53 -55.84
C GLU A 189 -38.91 5.03 -56.36
N GLY A 190 -38.29 4.05 -55.70
CA GLY A 190 -36.98 3.51 -56.08
C GLY A 190 -35.79 4.11 -55.33
N ASN A 191 -36.04 4.73 -54.18
CA ASN A 191 -35.06 5.31 -53.26
C ASN A 191 -34.59 4.29 -52.21
N TYR A 192 -33.92 3.21 -52.63
CA TYR A 192 -33.60 2.07 -51.75
C TYR A 192 -32.64 2.40 -50.58
N PHE A 193 -31.73 3.36 -50.75
CA PHE A 193 -30.82 3.79 -49.68
C PHE A 193 -31.56 4.49 -48.54
N GLN A 194 -32.42 5.46 -48.89
CA GLN A 194 -33.25 6.19 -47.93
C GLN A 194 -34.25 5.25 -47.25
N ALA A 195 -34.84 4.32 -48.01
CA ALA A 195 -35.69 3.28 -47.45
C ALA A 195 -34.95 2.44 -46.39
N GLY A 196 -33.71 2.02 -46.65
CA GLY A 196 -32.91 1.30 -45.67
C GLY A 196 -32.65 2.10 -44.39
N GLU A 197 -32.33 3.39 -44.51
CA GLU A 197 -32.12 4.28 -43.37
C GLU A 197 -33.41 4.45 -42.55
N THR A 198 -34.53 4.74 -43.20
CA THR A 198 -35.86 4.86 -42.56
C THR A 198 -36.21 3.57 -41.81
N LEU A 199 -35.97 2.40 -42.42
CA LEU A 199 -36.25 1.11 -41.78
C LEU A 199 -35.36 0.87 -40.54
N MET A 200 -34.09 1.29 -40.60
CA MET A 200 -33.18 1.21 -39.46
C MET A 200 -33.61 2.12 -38.32
N GLN A 201 -34.01 3.36 -38.61
CA GLN A 201 -34.54 4.30 -37.61
C GLN A 201 -35.82 3.77 -36.96
N VAL A 202 -36.73 3.17 -37.74
CA VAL A 202 -37.93 2.51 -37.21
C VAL A 202 -37.56 1.35 -36.28
N ARG A 203 -36.58 0.52 -36.67
CA ARG A 203 -36.12 -0.59 -35.82
C ARG A 203 -35.54 -0.08 -34.49
N GLU A 204 -34.62 0.88 -34.53
CA GLU A 204 -33.99 1.45 -33.33
C GLU A 204 -35.04 2.02 -32.38
N LYS A 205 -36.00 2.78 -32.92
CA LYS A 205 -37.09 3.33 -32.13
C LYS A 205 -37.99 2.26 -31.51
N LEU A 206 -38.29 1.19 -32.25
CA LEU A 206 -39.07 0.08 -31.69
C LEU A 206 -38.31 -0.66 -30.60
N GLU A 207 -37.00 -0.84 -30.74
CA GLU A 207 -36.14 -1.43 -29.71
C GLU A 207 -36.11 -0.56 -28.45
N GLU A 208 -35.97 0.77 -28.59
CA GLU A 208 -36.06 1.73 -27.49
C GLU A 208 -37.41 1.67 -26.78
N LEU A 209 -38.52 1.69 -27.52
CA LEU A 209 -39.87 1.59 -26.96
C LEU A 209 -40.08 0.24 -26.25
N HIS A 210 -39.55 -0.84 -26.82
CA HIS A 210 -39.62 -2.17 -26.22
C HIS A 210 -38.86 -2.23 -24.89
N TYR A 211 -37.65 -1.68 -24.86
CA TYR A 211 -36.84 -1.53 -23.65
C TYR A 211 -37.56 -0.69 -22.59
N CYS A 212 -38.17 0.42 -23.01
CA CYS A 212 -38.97 1.25 -22.11
C CYS A 212 -40.12 0.48 -21.47
N MET A 213 -40.84 -0.35 -22.23
CA MET A 213 -41.93 -1.15 -21.69
C MET A 213 -41.47 -2.24 -20.70
N ASP A 214 -40.23 -2.71 -20.80
CA ASP A 214 -39.68 -3.68 -19.84
C ASP A 214 -39.23 -3.03 -18.53
N GLU A 215 -38.52 -1.90 -18.61
CA GLU A 215 -37.94 -1.25 -17.42
C GLU A 215 -38.94 -0.38 -16.66
N ILE A 216 -39.78 0.41 -17.36
CA ILE A 216 -40.67 1.39 -16.73
C ILE A 216 -41.57 0.77 -15.65
N PRO A 217 -42.25 -0.38 -15.87
CA PRO A 217 -43.13 -0.95 -14.84
C PRO A 217 -42.42 -1.27 -13.53
N ALA A 218 -41.20 -1.82 -13.60
CA ALA A 218 -40.42 -2.18 -12.42
C ALA A 218 -39.93 -0.92 -11.68
N ARG A 219 -39.44 0.08 -12.42
CA ARG A 219 -38.93 1.33 -11.85
C ARG A 219 -40.04 2.20 -11.28
N LEU A 220 -41.20 2.25 -11.93
CA LEU A 220 -42.36 3.00 -11.46
C LEU A 220 -42.92 2.38 -10.17
N LEU A 221 -42.97 1.05 -10.07
CA LEU A 221 -43.36 0.39 -8.83
C LEU A 221 -42.43 0.81 -7.67
N LEU A 222 -41.13 0.83 -7.94
CA LEU A 222 -40.11 1.16 -6.97
C LEU A 222 -40.18 2.64 -6.55
N ALA A 223 -40.24 3.56 -7.51
CA ALA A 223 -40.30 5.00 -7.25
C ALA A 223 -41.64 5.47 -6.63
N ALA A 224 -42.77 4.90 -7.06
CA ALA A 224 -44.10 5.35 -6.62
C ALA A 224 -44.61 4.64 -5.35
N LYS A 225 -44.13 3.42 -5.06
CA LYS A 225 -44.60 2.65 -3.89
C LYS A 225 -43.50 2.26 -2.93
N ASP A 226 -42.45 1.59 -3.40
CA ASP A 226 -41.48 0.98 -2.48
C ASP A 226 -40.61 2.04 -1.77
N LEU A 227 -40.01 2.98 -2.51
CA LEU A 227 -39.19 4.05 -1.91
C LEU A 227 -40.00 4.98 -1.00
N PRO A 228 -41.20 5.48 -1.39
CA PRO A 228 -42.01 6.29 -0.49
C PRO A 228 -42.42 5.54 0.78
N LYS A 229 -42.66 4.23 0.68
CA LYS A 229 -42.96 3.39 1.85
C LYS A 229 -41.73 3.24 2.75
N GLN A 230 -40.55 2.99 2.19
CA GLN A 230 -39.30 2.94 2.95
C GLN A 230 -38.99 4.27 3.64
N ILE A 231 -39.25 5.40 2.99
CA ILE A 231 -39.11 6.74 3.59
C ILE A 231 -40.09 6.91 4.77
N GLN A 232 -41.32 6.42 4.64
CA GLN A 232 -42.29 6.45 5.76
C GLN A 232 -41.86 5.53 6.92
N GLU A 233 -41.36 4.34 6.61
CA GLU A 233 -40.82 3.40 7.61
C GLU A 233 -39.62 4.01 8.34
N LEU A 234 -38.72 4.68 7.62
CA LEU A 234 -37.58 5.39 8.18
C LEU A 234 -38.02 6.58 9.08
N GLU A 235 -39.00 7.37 8.63
CA GLU A 235 -39.57 8.46 9.43
C GLU A 235 -40.21 7.95 10.73
N ALA A 236 -40.94 6.84 10.67
CA ALA A 236 -41.50 6.17 11.84
C ALA A 236 -40.39 5.63 12.77
N GLY A 237 -39.35 5.01 12.21
CA GLY A 237 -38.19 4.51 12.96
C GLY A 237 -37.45 5.63 13.70
N ILE A 238 -37.23 6.78 13.04
CA ILE A 238 -36.64 7.97 13.66
C ILE A 238 -37.53 8.51 14.79
N GLU A 239 -38.85 8.52 14.62
CA GLU A 239 -39.76 8.94 15.68
C GLU A 239 -39.73 7.99 16.88
N GLU A 240 -39.69 6.67 16.64
CA GLU A 240 -39.53 5.66 17.68
C GLU A 240 -38.21 5.80 18.42
N MET A 241 -37.10 6.02 17.71
CA MET A 241 -35.79 6.28 18.32
C MET A 241 -35.79 7.58 19.12
N SER A 242 -36.41 8.65 18.61
CA SER A 242 -36.53 9.87 19.40
C SER A 242 -37.34 9.66 20.69
N ARG A 243 -38.42 8.86 20.64
CA ARG A 243 -39.19 8.49 21.84
C ARG A 243 -38.38 7.61 22.80
N ALA A 244 -37.55 6.71 22.27
CA ALA A 244 -36.61 5.89 23.02
C ALA A 244 -35.43 6.70 23.61
N GLY A 245 -35.34 8.00 23.28
CA GLY A 245 -34.41 8.95 23.88
C GLY A 245 -33.11 9.14 23.13
N TYR A 246 -33.06 8.78 21.84
CA TYR A 246 -31.91 9.09 20.98
C TYR A 246 -31.89 10.58 20.60
N PRO A 247 -30.71 11.23 20.62
CA PRO A 247 -30.53 12.64 20.24
C PRO A 247 -30.53 12.79 18.70
N VAL A 248 -31.62 12.39 18.06
CA VAL A 248 -31.77 12.54 16.62
C VAL A 248 -32.20 13.97 16.30
N GLU A 249 -31.42 14.70 15.51
CA GLU A 249 -31.75 16.05 15.05
C GLU A 249 -32.97 16.02 14.12
N LYS A 250 -34.17 16.07 14.73
CA LYS A 250 -35.46 15.95 14.02
C LYS A 250 -35.60 16.87 12.81
N TYR A 251 -34.96 18.04 12.86
CA TYR A 251 -35.08 19.05 11.81
C TYR A 251 -34.29 18.68 10.54
N GLU A 252 -33.07 18.18 10.69
CA GLU A 252 -32.22 17.80 9.55
C GLU A 252 -32.78 16.57 8.83
N PHE A 253 -33.19 15.55 9.59
CA PHE A 253 -33.80 14.35 9.02
C PHE A 253 -35.15 14.62 8.34
N HIS A 254 -35.98 15.53 8.88
CA HIS A 254 -37.24 15.88 8.22
C HIS A 254 -37.02 16.57 6.86
N MET A 255 -36.05 17.49 6.78
CA MET A 255 -35.68 18.10 5.50
C MET A 255 -35.12 17.05 4.52
N LEU A 256 -34.30 16.12 5.00
CA LEU A 256 -33.78 15.03 4.18
C LEU A 256 -34.90 14.14 3.65
N MET A 257 -35.83 13.69 4.51
CA MET A 257 -36.99 12.89 4.10
C MET A 257 -37.88 13.61 3.08
N GLN A 258 -38.08 14.92 3.25
CA GLN A 258 -38.83 15.72 2.27
C GLN A 258 -38.09 15.77 0.92
N SER A 259 -36.78 15.99 0.92
CA SER A 259 -35.98 16.02 -0.30
C SER A 259 -35.99 14.67 -1.04
N LEU A 260 -35.97 13.55 -0.32
CA LEU A 260 -36.06 12.21 -0.91
C LEU A 260 -37.45 11.98 -1.54
N ARG A 261 -38.53 12.43 -0.90
CA ARG A 261 -39.89 12.37 -1.50
C ARG A 261 -40.00 13.19 -2.78
N GLU A 262 -39.41 14.38 -2.80
CA GLU A 262 -39.38 15.24 -3.98
C GLU A 262 -38.57 14.58 -5.12
N ARG A 263 -37.46 13.92 -4.80
CA ARG A 263 -36.68 13.14 -5.77
C ARG A 263 -37.42 11.92 -6.31
N CYS A 264 -38.13 11.17 -5.47
CA CYS A 264 -39.00 10.07 -5.94
C CYS A 264 -40.07 10.58 -6.90
N ALA A 265 -40.70 11.73 -6.59
CA ALA A 265 -41.68 12.33 -7.48
C ALA A 265 -41.06 12.82 -8.80
N ASN A 266 -39.82 13.34 -8.76
CA ASN A 266 -39.09 13.71 -9.98
C ASN A 266 -38.74 12.48 -10.83
N ALA A 267 -38.24 11.41 -10.21
CA ALA A 267 -37.97 10.15 -10.90
C ALA A 267 -39.23 9.57 -11.55
N GLU A 268 -40.39 9.64 -10.88
CA GLU A 268 -41.68 9.27 -11.46
C GLU A 268 -42.01 10.10 -12.71
N GLN A 269 -41.80 11.43 -12.65
CA GLN A 269 -42.03 12.32 -13.79
C GLN A 269 -41.06 12.07 -14.96
N GLN A 270 -39.79 11.74 -14.68
CA GLN A 270 -38.80 11.36 -15.68
C GLN A 270 -39.15 10.03 -16.36
N LEU A 271 -39.64 9.04 -15.59
CA LEU A 271 -40.18 7.80 -16.15
C LEU A 271 -41.39 8.06 -17.07
N TYR A 272 -42.27 9.01 -16.72
CA TYR A 272 -43.34 9.48 -17.61
C TYR A 272 -42.84 10.25 -18.85
N ARG A 273 -41.56 10.66 -18.89
CA ARG A 273 -40.91 11.27 -20.06
C ARG A 273 -40.12 10.29 -20.90
N LEU A 274 -40.04 9.02 -20.51
CA LEU A 274 -39.18 7.99 -21.13
C LEU A 274 -37.68 8.26 -20.90
N GLU A 275 -37.34 9.10 -19.91
CA GLU A 275 -35.97 9.41 -19.46
C GLU A 275 -35.54 8.36 -18.42
N ILE A 276 -35.25 7.14 -18.90
CA ILE A 276 -35.02 5.97 -18.01
C ILE A 276 -33.69 6.07 -17.26
N ASP A 277 -32.65 6.56 -17.92
CA ASP A 277 -31.32 6.57 -17.33
C ASP A 277 -31.20 7.64 -16.24
N GLU A 278 -31.76 8.83 -16.47
CA GLU A 278 -31.88 9.88 -15.45
C GLU A 278 -32.72 9.41 -14.25
N ALA A 279 -33.85 8.72 -14.52
CA ALA A 279 -34.68 8.18 -13.46
C ALA A 279 -33.97 7.08 -12.64
N LYS A 280 -33.13 6.25 -13.26
CA LYS A 280 -32.33 5.24 -12.56
C LYS A 280 -31.31 5.89 -11.63
N GLU A 281 -30.65 6.96 -12.06
CA GLU A 281 -29.69 7.69 -11.21
C GLU A 281 -30.37 8.28 -9.98
N GLU A 282 -31.53 8.93 -10.14
CA GLU A 282 -32.29 9.47 -9.01
C GLU A 282 -32.80 8.36 -8.07
N ILE A 283 -33.30 7.25 -8.61
CA ILE A 283 -33.71 6.09 -7.82
C ILE A 283 -32.54 5.55 -7.00
N TYR A 284 -31.38 5.35 -7.64
CA TYR A 284 -30.18 4.83 -6.98
C TYR A 284 -29.70 5.77 -5.87
N PHE A 285 -29.70 7.08 -6.12
CA PHE A 285 -29.35 8.07 -5.11
C PHE A 285 -30.28 8.01 -3.90
N VAL A 286 -31.59 7.82 -4.11
CA VAL A 286 -32.56 7.69 -3.02
C VAL A 286 -32.32 6.38 -2.24
N GLU A 287 -32.09 5.26 -2.92
CA GLU A 287 -31.78 3.97 -2.27
C GLU A 287 -30.51 4.06 -1.41
N GLU A 288 -29.43 4.64 -1.95
CA GLU A 288 -28.17 4.83 -1.23
C GLU A 288 -28.35 5.77 -0.02
N SER A 289 -29.12 6.84 -0.19
CA SER A 289 -29.41 7.78 0.90
C SER A 289 -30.24 7.14 2.02
N ILE A 290 -31.19 6.27 1.68
CA ILE A 290 -31.98 5.51 2.65
C ILE A 290 -31.09 4.51 3.38
N ALA A 291 -30.24 3.78 2.66
CA ALA A 291 -29.31 2.83 3.26
C ALA A 291 -28.33 3.51 4.23
N ALA A 292 -27.72 4.63 3.82
CA ALA A 292 -26.84 5.41 4.67
C ALA A 292 -27.55 5.91 5.93
N ALA A 293 -28.80 6.37 5.81
CA ALA A 293 -29.59 6.78 6.97
C ALA A 293 -29.88 5.61 7.93
N TYR A 294 -30.10 4.39 7.42
CA TYR A 294 -30.23 3.20 8.28
C TYR A 294 -28.91 2.87 8.98
N ASP A 295 -27.79 2.90 8.25
CA ASP A 295 -26.45 2.64 8.82
C ASP A 295 -26.12 3.62 9.94
N ASP A 296 -26.43 4.91 9.78
CA ASP A 296 -26.24 5.94 10.79
C ASP A 296 -27.08 5.68 12.05
N LEU A 297 -28.34 5.27 11.87
CA LEU A 297 -29.23 4.93 12.98
C LEU A 297 -28.80 3.64 13.70
N GLU A 298 -28.33 2.64 12.96
CA GLU A 298 -27.78 1.40 13.53
C GLU A 298 -26.51 1.68 14.33
N ALA A 299 -25.60 2.48 13.78
CA ALA A 299 -24.38 2.91 14.47
C ALA A 299 -24.71 3.63 15.79
N GLU A 300 -25.71 4.52 15.79
CA GLU A 300 -26.15 5.22 16.99
C GLU A 300 -26.79 4.27 18.03
N ALA A 301 -27.54 3.26 17.57
CA ALA A 301 -28.11 2.23 18.45
C ALA A 301 -27.02 1.36 19.10
N HIS A 302 -26.01 0.97 18.34
CA HIS A 302 -24.85 0.22 18.84
C HIS A 302 -24.01 1.05 19.81
N ALA A 303 -23.70 2.30 19.45
CA ALA A 303 -22.93 3.22 20.28
C ALA A 303 -23.59 3.47 21.64
N LYS A 304 -24.93 3.52 21.70
CA LYS A 304 -25.64 3.62 22.98
C LYS A 304 -25.40 2.41 23.87
N ILE A 305 -25.53 1.20 23.35
CA ILE A 305 -25.32 -0.04 24.14
C ILE A 305 -23.88 -0.09 24.64
N ALA A 306 -22.92 0.24 23.77
CA ALA A 306 -21.50 0.29 24.12
C ALA A 306 -21.23 1.37 25.19
N ALA A 307 -21.78 2.58 25.03
CA ALA A 307 -21.62 3.66 25.98
C ALA A 307 -22.23 3.33 27.35
N GLU A 308 -23.41 2.70 27.41
CA GLU A 308 -24.03 2.27 28.67
C GLU A 308 -23.15 1.24 29.41
N GLN A 309 -22.60 0.26 28.69
CA GLN A 309 -21.67 -0.73 29.26
C GLN A 309 -20.38 -0.07 29.76
N LEU A 310 -19.77 0.79 28.95
CA LEU A 310 -18.56 1.52 29.31
C LEU A 310 -18.78 2.45 30.51
N ILE A 311 -19.93 3.12 30.61
CA ILE A 311 -20.27 3.95 31.77
C ILE A 311 -20.35 3.10 33.04
N ASP A 312 -21.00 1.93 33.00
CA ASP A 312 -21.11 1.06 34.17
C ASP A 312 -19.76 0.48 34.60
N GLU A 313 -18.92 0.04 33.66
CA GLU A 313 -17.55 -0.44 33.92
C GLU A 313 -16.68 0.67 34.52
N ASN A 314 -16.66 1.85 33.89
CA ASN A 314 -15.86 2.98 34.33
C ASN A 314 -16.31 3.54 35.67
N LYS A 315 -17.61 3.47 35.99
CA LYS A 315 -18.14 3.85 37.30
C LYS A 315 -17.60 2.97 38.42
N HIS A 316 -17.40 1.67 38.17
CA HIS A 316 -16.74 0.78 39.12
C HIS A 316 -15.27 1.18 39.33
N HIS A 317 -14.53 1.41 38.25
CA HIS A 317 -13.12 1.84 38.33
C HIS A 317 -12.95 3.19 39.04
N LEU A 318 -13.84 4.15 38.78
CA LEU A 318 -13.83 5.46 39.43
C LEU A 318 -14.14 5.38 40.93
N ARG A 319 -14.91 4.38 41.38
CA ARG A 319 -15.22 4.16 42.80
C ARG A 319 -14.01 3.65 43.58
N ASP A 320 -13.15 2.86 42.94
CA ASP A 320 -11.96 2.25 43.58
C ASP A 320 -10.75 3.20 43.59
N LEU A 321 -10.71 4.14 42.65
CA LEU A 321 -9.64 5.13 42.50
C LEU A 321 -9.32 5.96 43.78
N PRO A 322 -10.31 6.50 44.52
CA PRO A 322 -10.07 7.21 45.77
C PRO A 322 -9.40 6.35 46.84
N LEU A 323 -9.80 5.08 46.96
CA LEU A 323 -9.25 4.13 47.94
C LEU A 323 -7.77 3.86 47.61
N LYS A 324 -7.46 3.54 46.35
CA LYS A 324 -6.07 3.32 45.90
C LYS A 324 -5.19 4.56 46.09
N MET A 325 -5.73 5.76 45.83
CA MET A 325 -4.99 7.00 46.06
C MET A 325 -4.76 7.25 47.56
N GLU A 326 -5.70 6.90 48.44
CA GLU A 326 -5.53 7.00 49.88
C GLU A 326 -4.48 6.00 50.40
N GLU A 327 -4.47 4.78 49.86
CA GLU A 327 -3.43 3.79 50.10
C GLU A 327 -2.05 4.32 49.70
N LEU A 328 -1.91 4.85 48.47
CA LEU A 328 -0.65 5.43 47.99
C LEU A 328 -0.19 6.62 48.84
N LYS A 329 -1.12 7.51 49.25
CA LYS A 329 -0.81 8.61 50.17
C LYS A 329 -0.37 8.12 51.55
N SER A 330 -0.95 7.01 52.03
CA SER A 330 -0.56 6.41 53.31
C SER A 330 0.83 5.78 53.23
N GLU A 331 1.13 5.06 52.15
CA GLU A 331 2.46 4.52 51.86
C GLU A 331 3.48 5.65 51.76
N TRP A 332 3.14 6.72 51.04
CA TRP A 332 4.01 7.90 50.95
C TRP A 332 4.26 8.55 52.31
N ARG A 333 3.26 8.67 53.20
CA ARG A 333 3.50 9.20 54.57
C ARG A 333 4.49 8.33 55.34
N ASN A 334 4.36 7.01 55.24
CA ASN A 334 5.30 6.08 55.87
C ASN A 334 6.72 6.21 55.30
N VAL A 335 6.83 6.40 53.98
CA VAL A 335 8.12 6.66 53.29
C VAL A 335 8.67 8.03 53.69
N LYS A 336 7.86 9.08 53.82
CA LYS A 336 8.28 10.43 54.27
C LYS A 336 8.86 10.43 55.68
N GLU A 337 8.35 9.58 56.57
CA GLU A 337 8.93 9.42 57.92
C GLU A 337 10.29 8.70 57.89
N SER A 338 10.51 7.83 56.91
CA SER A 338 11.71 6.99 56.79
C SER A 338 12.82 7.60 55.93
N TYR A 339 12.46 8.41 54.93
CA TYR A 339 13.38 8.96 53.92
C TYR A 339 13.20 10.49 53.77
N ARG A 340 14.29 11.20 53.45
CA ARG A 340 14.23 12.61 53.02
C ARG A 340 13.79 12.66 51.56
N LEU A 341 12.49 12.77 51.35
CA LEU A 341 11.92 12.98 50.02
C LEU A 341 12.12 14.43 49.58
N THR A 342 12.23 14.63 48.27
CA THR A 342 12.45 15.96 47.67
C THR A 342 11.10 16.70 47.57
N GLU A 343 11.09 18.04 47.61
CA GLU A 343 9.85 18.83 47.39
C GLU A 343 9.21 18.55 46.02
N GLU A 344 9.95 17.95 45.08
CA GLU A 344 9.48 17.54 43.76
C GLU A 344 8.55 16.31 43.84
N ASP A 345 8.85 15.33 44.70
CA ASP A 345 8.04 14.11 44.87
C ASP A 345 6.66 14.42 45.51
N GLU A 346 6.61 15.42 46.39
CA GLU A 346 5.36 15.91 46.99
C GLU A 346 4.47 16.61 45.95
N LYS A 347 5.07 17.36 45.02
CA LYS A 347 4.37 17.99 43.90
C LYS A 347 3.82 16.96 42.92
N GLU A 348 4.59 15.91 42.60
CA GLU A 348 4.12 14.83 41.71
C GLU A 348 2.86 14.14 42.26
N LEU A 349 2.79 13.89 43.57
CA LEU A 349 1.60 13.31 44.20
C LEU A 349 0.39 14.27 44.25
N ASP A 350 0.63 15.55 44.51
CA ASP A 350 -0.43 16.56 44.46
C ASP A 350 -0.97 16.75 43.04
N GLU A 351 -0.10 16.68 42.03
CA GLU A 351 -0.50 16.66 40.62
C GLU A 351 -1.32 15.42 40.27
N LEU A 352 -0.97 14.24 40.79
CA LEU A 352 -1.75 13.02 40.61
C LEU A 352 -3.14 13.12 41.26
N ASP A 353 -3.27 13.67 42.48
CA ASP A 353 -4.60 13.89 43.07
C ASP A 353 -5.41 14.96 42.30
N ALA A 354 -4.75 15.99 41.76
CA ALA A 354 -5.41 16.97 40.90
C ALA A 354 -5.91 16.32 39.59
N ARG A 355 -5.11 15.45 38.96
CA ARG A 355 -5.51 14.68 37.77
C ARG A 355 -6.67 13.74 38.07
N ARG A 356 -6.64 13.03 39.20
CA ARG A 356 -7.76 12.18 39.67
C ARG A 356 -9.06 12.99 39.80
N ARG A 357 -9.01 14.19 40.39
CA ARG A 357 -10.19 15.06 40.51
C ARG A 357 -10.70 15.51 39.15
N LYS A 358 -9.81 15.88 38.23
CA LYS A 358 -10.17 16.23 36.85
C LYS A 358 -10.86 15.07 36.14
N LEU A 359 -10.32 13.86 36.24
CA LEU A 359 -10.90 12.64 35.68
C LEU A 359 -12.29 12.35 36.26
N ALA A 360 -12.48 12.55 37.56
CA ALA A 360 -13.79 12.39 38.20
C ALA A 360 -14.80 13.44 37.71
N THR A 361 -14.36 14.69 37.55
CA THR A 361 -15.24 15.76 37.02
C THR A 361 -15.56 15.57 35.54
N SER A 362 -14.61 15.14 34.71
CA SER A 362 -14.87 14.87 33.29
C SER A 362 -15.84 13.71 33.13
N PHE A 363 -15.67 12.63 33.91
CA PHE A 363 -16.62 11.52 33.91
C PHE A 363 -18.03 11.95 34.36
N ALA A 364 -18.14 12.79 35.39
CA ALA A 364 -19.43 13.32 35.83
C ALA A 364 -20.11 14.17 34.76
N VAL A 365 -19.35 14.99 34.02
CA VAL A 365 -19.86 15.75 32.88
C VAL A 365 -20.30 14.83 31.73
N LEU A 366 -19.56 13.76 31.45
CA LEU A 366 -19.93 12.76 30.44
C LEU A 366 -21.21 12.01 30.84
N GLN A 367 -21.35 11.64 32.10
CA GLN A 367 -22.57 11.01 32.61
C GLN A 367 -23.76 11.98 32.55
N GLU A 368 -23.57 13.25 32.92
CA GLU A 368 -24.61 14.28 32.80
C GLU A 368 -24.97 14.57 31.33
N SER A 369 -24.00 14.54 30.41
CA SER A 369 -24.22 14.67 28.96
C SER A 369 -25.05 13.50 28.42
N ALA A 370 -24.75 12.27 28.87
CA ALA A 370 -25.51 11.07 28.55
C ALA A 370 -26.96 11.13 29.08
N GLU A 371 -27.15 11.64 30.31
CA GLU A 371 -28.46 11.80 30.93
C GLU A 371 -29.28 12.94 30.27
N ASN A 372 -28.64 14.06 29.94
CA ASN A 372 -29.26 15.24 29.33
C ASN A 372 -29.40 15.16 27.81
N ARG A 373 -28.84 14.12 27.15
CA ARG A 373 -29.01 13.81 25.73
C ARG A 373 -28.61 14.96 24.80
N GLN A 374 -27.53 15.64 25.13
CA GLN A 374 -27.06 16.82 24.37
C GLN A 374 -26.09 16.47 23.24
N GLN A 375 -25.53 15.25 23.24
CA GLN A 375 -24.54 14.78 22.26
C GLN A 375 -24.95 13.42 21.69
N THR A 376 -24.61 13.18 20.44
CA THR A 376 -24.75 11.89 19.73
C THR A 376 -24.01 10.78 20.48
N PHE A 377 -24.59 9.59 20.57
CA PHE A 377 -24.00 8.47 21.32
C PHE A 377 -22.67 8.01 20.72
N VAL A 378 -22.49 8.13 19.40
CA VAL A 378 -21.18 7.87 18.74
C VAL A 378 -20.09 8.81 19.27
N GLU A 379 -20.39 10.10 19.46
CA GLU A 379 -19.41 11.04 20.03
C GLU A 379 -19.14 10.74 21.51
N LEU A 380 -20.18 10.36 22.25
CA LEU A 380 -20.07 9.96 23.65
C LEU A 380 -19.19 8.73 23.82
N GLU A 381 -19.36 7.70 22.98
CA GLU A 381 -18.51 6.51 22.97
C GLU A 381 -17.04 6.88 22.73
N ARG A 382 -16.77 7.75 21.75
CA ARG A 382 -15.41 8.24 21.48
C ARG A 382 -14.80 8.95 22.69
N LEU A 383 -15.56 9.84 23.33
CA LEU A 383 -15.11 10.55 24.54
C LEU A 383 -14.92 9.61 25.73
N LEU A 384 -15.75 8.58 25.88
CA LEU A 384 -15.59 7.55 26.91
C LEU A 384 -14.33 6.70 26.68
N HIS A 385 -14.00 6.38 25.42
CA HIS A 385 -12.75 5.71 25.09
C HIS A 385 -11.52 6.59 25.35
N GLU A 386 -11.57 7.88 24.99
CA GLU A 386 -10.51 8.83 25.34
C GLU A 386 -10.32 8.90 26.85
N TRP A 387 -11.41 8.99 27.61
CA TRP A 387 -11.39 8.99 29.08
C TRP A 387 -10.83 7.68 29.66
N ALA A 388 -11.19 6.53 29.09
CA ALA A 388 -10.66 5.23 29.51
C ALA A 388 -9.14 5.15 29.26
N GLY A 389 -8.64 5.69 28.14
CA GLY A 389 -7.21 5.82 27.88
C GLY A 389 -6.50 6.74 28.88
N GLU A 390 -7.11 7.88 29.24
CA GLU A 390 -6.56 8.75 30.29
C GLU A 390 -6.53 8.06 31.66
N LEU A 391 -7.55 7.24 31.97
CA LEU A 391 -7.61 6.44 33.19
C LEU A 391 -6.50 5.38 33.24
N GLU A 392 -6.22 4.69 32.13
CA GLU A 392 -5.12 3.72 32.03
C GLU A 392 -3.75 4.39 32.19
N ALA A 393 -3.55 5.54 31.56
CA ALA A 393 -2.34 6.34 31.73
C ALA A 393 -2.16 6.79 33.20
N PHE A 394 -3.25 7.17 33.85
CA PHE A 394 -3.26 7.50 35.27
C PHE A 394 -2.92 6.30 36.17
N ASN A 395 -3.50 5.13 35.90
CA ASN A 395 -3.19 3.91 36.66
C ASN A 395 -1.72 3.49 36.48
N THR A 396 -1.18 3.58 35.27
CA THR A 396 0.24 3.33 34.99
C THR A 396 1.12 4.29 35.78
N ALA A 397 0.81 5.59 35.77
CA ALA A 397 1.56 6.58 36.55
C ALA A 397 1.49 6.32 38.07
N MET A 398 0.37 5.82 38.59
CA MET A 398 0.29 5.41 40.00
C MET A 398 1.16 4.20 40.31
N GLU A 399 1.16 3.17 39.46
CA GLU A 399 2.03 2.00 39.65
C GLU A 399 3.51 2.37 39.53
N GLU A 400 3.89 3.27 38.61
CA GLU A 400 5.27 3.79 38.54
C GLU A 400 5.71 4.46 39.85
N GLN A 401 4.82 5.23 40.50
CA GLN A 401 5.14 5.83 41.79
C GLN A 401 5.25 4.80 42.90
N LYS A 402 4.39 3.78 42.89
CA LYS A 402 4.46 2.67 43.83
C LYS A 402 5.75 1.86 43.66
N ASP A 403 6.14 1.60 42.42
CA ASP A 403 7.40 0.93 42.09
C ASP A 403 8.61 1.77 42.51
N LYS A 404 8.59 3.10 42.34
CA LYS A 404 9.62 4.00 42.90
C LYS A 404 9.78 3.81 44.41
N PHE A 405 8.68 3.73 45.16
CA PHE A 405 8.74 3.49 46.62
C PHE A 405 9.28 2.08 46.94
N ALA A 406 8.88 1.05 46.19
CA ALA A 406 9.41 -0.30 46.36
C ALA A 406 10.92 -0.37 46.04
N HIS A 407 11.37 0.34 45.01
CA HIS A 407 12.78 0.43 44.63
C HIS A 407 13.61 1.10 45.72
N LEU A 408 13.15 2.18 46.36
CA LEU A 408 13.86 2.80 47.48
C LEU A 408 14.13 1.80 48.61
N ARG A 409 13.16 0.93 48.92
CA ARG A 409 13.31 -0.11 49.94
C ARG A 409 14.28 -1.21 49.53
N SER A 410 14.20 -1.65 48.27
CA SER A 410 15.15 -2.63 47.71
C SER A 410 16.58 -2.09 47.70
N ASP A 411 16.74 -0.83 47.33
CA ASP A 411 18.03 -0.16 47.25
C ASP A 411 18.66 0.02 48.64
N GLU A 412 17.86 0.29 49.68
CA GLU A 412 18.34 0.31 51.06
C GLU A 412 18.88 -1.06 51.50
N LEU A 413 18.17 -2.14 51.17
CA LEU A 413 18.60 -3.50 51.50
C LEU A 413 19.87 -3.89 50.74
N ALA A 414 19.96 -3.53 49.46
CA ALA A 414 21.15 -3.75 48.64
C ALA A 414 22.34 -2.96 49.20
N ALA A 415 22.13 -1.69 49.53
CA ALA A 415 23.11 -0.81 50.13
C ALA A 415 23.65 -1.37 51.45
N ALA A 416 22.76 -1.81 52.34
CA ALA A 416 23.14 -2.41 53.62
C ALA A 416 23.96 -3.70 53.44
N SER A 417 23.63 -4.53 52.45
CA SER A 417 24.34 -5.78 52.16
C SER A 417 25.76 -5.51 51.65
N GLU A 418 25.92 -4.57 50.71
CA GLU A 418 27.23 -4.21 50.14
C GLU A 418 28.14 -3.54 51.17
N VAL A 419 27.61 -2.68 52.06
CA VAL A 419 28.41 -2.12 53.18
C VAL A 419 28.92 -3.24 54.10
N GLU A 420 28.10 -4.24 54.40
CA GLU A 420 28.51 -5.38 55.22
C GLU A 420 29.53 -6.28 54.49
N GLU A 421 29.41 -6.44 53.17
CA GLU A 421 30.40 -7.14 52.35
C GLU A 421 31.75 -6.41 52.33
N ASN A 422 31.73 -5.10 52.07
CA ASN A 422 32.92 -4.24 52.10
C ASN A 422 33.62 -4.29 53.47
N ARG A 423 32.84 -4.29 54.56
CA ARG A 423 33.36 -4.48 55.92
C ARG A 423 34.00 -5.86 56.12
N LYS A 424 33.39 -6.92 55.61
CA LYS A 424 33.97 -8.27 55.65
C LYS A 424 35.27 -8.35 54.83
N ALA A 425 35.32 -7.70 53.67
CA ALA A 425 36.51 -7.64 52.83
C ALA A 425 37.69 -6.96 53.56
N LEU A 426 37.47 -5.80 54.18
CA LEU A 426 38.50 -5.12 54.99
C LEU A 426 38.96 -5.98 56.17
N ARG A 427 38.04 -6.65 56.88
CA ARG A 427 38.39 -7.56 57.98
C ARG A 427 39.24 -8.75 57.50
N ARG A 428 38.90 -9.34 56.35
CA ARG A 428 39.68 -10.43 55.74
C ARG A 428 41.09 -9.96 55.39
N LEU A 429 41.21 -8.79 54.75
CA LEU A 429 42.51 -8.21 54.41
C LEU A 429 43.36 -7.94 55.67
N LYS A 430 42.77 -7.31 56.69
CA LYS A 430 43.44 -7.04 57.97
C LYS A 430 43.92 -8.32 58.66
N ASN A 431 43.10 -9.38 58.63
CA ASN A 431 43.49 -10.67 59.18
C ASN A 431 44.60 -11.34 58.37
N ARG A 432 44.61 -11.22 57.03
CA ARG A 432 45.70 -11.72 56.18
C ARG A 432 47.01 -10.97 56.47
N LEU A 433 46.97 -9.64 56.53
CA LEU A 433 48.13 -8.81 56.87
C LEU A 433 48.69 -9.10 58.28
N ARG A 434 47.82 -9.41 59.26
CA ARG A 434 48.28 -9.81 60.61
C ARG A 434 48.85 -11.23 60.68
N ARG A 435 48.40 -12.13 59.79
CA ARG A 435 48.92 -13.51 59.71
C ARG A 435 50.23 -13.59 58.94
N SER A 436 50.44 -12.73 57.96
CA SER A 436 51.72 -12.64 57.26
C SER A 436 52.80 -12.17 58.23
N MET A 437 53.94 -12.86 58.27
CA MET A 437 55.07 -12.56 59.16
C MET A 437 55.92 -11.38 58.66
N LEU A 438 55.28 -10.38 58.04
CA LEU A 438 55.95 -9.23 57.46
C LEU A 438 56.43 -8.28 58.59
N PRO A 439 57.71 -7.86 58.61
CA PRO A 439 58.28 -7.09 59.72
C PRO A 439 57.66 -5.71 59.91
N LYS A 440 57.34 -5.03 58.80
CA LYS A 440 56.75 -3.68 58.79
C LYS A 440 55.84 -3.51 57.57
N THR A 441 54.56 -3.21 57.78
CA THR A 441 53.68 -2.78 56.68
C THR A 441 54.04 -1.35 56.26
N SER A 442 54.04 -1.05 54.97
CA SER A 442 54.29 0.30 54.46
C SER A 442 53.32 1.31 55.11
N GLU A 443 53.83 2.45 55.56
CA GLU A 443 53.05 3.51 56.21
C GLU A 443 51.92 4.02 55.29
N LEU A 444 52.17 4.07 53.98
CA LEU A 444 51.19 4.44 52.96
C LEU A 444 49.99 3.47 52.90
N LEU A 445 50.21 2.16 53.08
CA LEU A 445 49.12 1.20 53.09
C LEU A 445 48.28 1.30 54.36
N ALA A 446 48.89 1.69 55.48
CA ALA A 446 48.18 1.90 56.74
C ALA A 446 47.26 3.12 56.68
N GLU A 447 47.71 4.21 56.06
CA GLU A 447 46.88 5.40 55.78
C GLU A 447 45.72 5.05 54.85
N GLU A 448 45.96 4.39 53.71
CA GLU A 448 44.88 4.00 52.80
C GLU A 448 43.88 3.01 53.44
N LEU A 449 44.35 2.11 54.31
CA LEU A 449 43.48 1.21 55.06
C LEU A 449 42.60 1.97 56.07
N GLN A 450 43.16 2.99 56.72
CA GLN A 450 42.41 3.87 57.60
C GLN A 450 41.36 4.66 56.82
N ASP A 451 41.72 5.24 55.68
CA ASP A 451 40.80 5.98 54.80
C ASP A 451 39.63 5.09 54.34
N ALA A 452 39.91 3.82 54.01
CA ALA A 452 38.87 2.85 53.65
C ALA A 452 37.99 2.44 54.84
N GLU A 453 38.57 2.28 56.04
CA GLU A 453 37.80 2.02 57.28
C GLU A 453 36.90 3.23 57.62
N GLU A 454 37.40 4.45 57.46
CA GLU A 454 36.64 5.69 57.65
C GLU A 454 35.54 5.86 56.61
N ALA A 455 35.80 5.56 55.33
CA ALA A 455 34.80 5.61 54.26
C ALA A 455 33.65 4.60 54.49
N VAL A 456 33.96 3.36 54.89
CA VAL A 456 32.94 2.36 55.24
C VAL A 456 32.15 2.77 56.49
N THR A 457 32.81 3.39 57.48
CA THR A 457 32.13 3.89 58.68
C THR A 457 31.20 5.05 58.33
N ARG A 458 31.63 5.99 57.48
CA ARG A 458 30.79 7.07 56.96
C ARG A 458 29.56 6.52 56.21
N ALA A 459 29.74 5.52 55.33
CA ALA A 459 28.63 4.87 54.64
C ALA A 459 27.67 4.15 55.61
N GLN A 460 28.19 3.58 56.70
CA GLN A 460 27.38 2.96 57.74
C GLN A 460 26.62 3.99 58.59
N GLU A 461 27.21 5.15 58.86
CA GLU A 461 26.56 6.25 59.58
C GLU A 461 25.46 6.86 58.73
N SER A 462 25.70 7.11 57.43
CA SER A 462 24.66 7.59 56.52
C SER A 462 23.47 6.63 56.43
N LEU A 463 23.68 5.31 56.49
CA LEU A 463 22.60 4.31 56.53
C LEU A 463 21.79 4.30 57.83
N LYS A 464 22.30 4.89 58.92
CA LYS A 464 21.60 4.98 60.22
C LYS A 464 20.90 6.31 60.42
N GLU A 465 21.13 7.30 59.55
CA GLU A 465 20.44 8.58 59.63
C GLU A 465 18.96 8.41 59.33
N VAL A 466 18.11 8.93 60.22
CA VAL A 466 16.66 9.03 60.00
C VAL A 466 16.29 10.51 60.08
N PRO A 467 15.71 11.11 59.02
CA PRO A 467 15.32 10.50 57.74
C PRO A 467 16.50 10.29 56.77
N LEU A 468 16.47 9.18 56.03
CA LEU A 468 17.55 8.70 55.15
C LEU A 468 17.55 9.41 53.79
N ASP A 469 18.70 9.91 53.34
CA ASP A 469 18.88 10.42 51.97
C ASP A 469 19.64 9.39 51.11
N MET A 470 18.90 8.70 50.23
CA MET A 470 19.46 7.65 49.38
C MET A 470 20.52 8.17 48.39
N THR A 471 20.45 9.44 47.98
CA THR A 471 21.46 10.01 47.06
C THR A 471 22.81 10.14 47.75
N THR A 472 22.80 10.61 49.00
CA THR A 472 24.00 10.71 49.84
C THR A 472 24.53 9.33 50.20
N VAL A 473 23.65 8.36 50.52
CA VAL A 473 24.03 6.97 50.80
C VAL A 473 24.73 6.35 49.59
N ARG A 474 24.15 6.42 48.39
CA ARG A 474 24.74 5.85 47.16
C ARG A 474 26.15 6.42 46.88
N ARG A 475 26.33 7.73 47.01
CA ARG A 475 27.64 8.36 46.84
C ARG A 475 28.65 7.88 47.89
N SER A 476 28.26 7.89 49.16
CA SER A 476 29.15 7.43 50.25
C SER A 476 29.53 5.96 50.11
N MET A 477 28.63 5.15 49.55
CA MET A 477 28.86 3.75 49.26
C MET A 477 29.79 3.53 48.08
N GLU A 478 29.64 4.28 47.00
CA GLU A 478 30.54 4.20 45.85
C GLU A 478 31.97 4.60 46.25
N GLU A 479 32.11 5.66 47.05
CA GLU A 479 33.38 6.07 47.67
C GLU A 479 33.96 4.96 48.55
N ALA A 480 33.16 4.34 49.41
CA ALA A 480 33.60 3.24 50.26
C ALA A 480 34.01 2.00 49.44
N GLY A 481 33.21 1.61 48.44
CA GLY A 481 33.49 0.46 47.59
C GLY A 481 34.74 0.64 46.75
N THR A 482 34.97 1.83 46.19
CA THR A 482 36.19 2.14 45.44
C THR A 482 37.43 2.13 46.33
N ALA A 483 37.37 2.74 47.52
CA ALA A 483 38.45 2.71 48.50
C ALA A 483 38.78 1.27 48.95
N VAL A 484 37.78 0.46 49.29
CA VAL A 484 37.96 -0.93 49.72
C VAL A 484 38.55 -1.79 48.61
N ARG A 485 38.08 -1.66 47.36
CA ARG A 485 38.64 -2.39 46.21
C ARG A 485 40.09 -2.02 45.97
N HIS A 486 40.42 -0.73 46.02
CA HIS A 486 41.78 -0.23 45.83
C HIS A 486 42.74 -0.76 46.89
N VAL A 487 42.38 -0.65 48.18
CA VAL A 487 43.18 -1.13 49.30
C VAL A 487 43.31 -2.66 49.28
N THR A 488 42.25 -3.38 48.94
CA THR A 488 42.30 -4.84 48.83
C THR A 488 43.25 -5.30 47.72
N LYS A 489 43.22 -4.63 46.56
CA LYS A 489 44.14 -4.92 45.46
C LYS A 489 45.59 -4.66 45.85
N LYS A 490 45.89 -3.46 46.37
CA LYS A 490 47.25 -3.08 46.81
C LYS A 490 47.76 -3.96 47.96
N GLY A 491 46.89 -4.25 48.93
CA GLY A 491 47.22 -5.11 50.06
C GLY A 491 47.51 -6.55 49.64
N ASN A 492 46.76 -7.10 48.69
CA ASN A 492 47.07 -8.41 48.12
C ASN A 492 48.37 -8.39 47.32
N GLN A 493 48.60 -7.38 46.48
CA GLN A 493 49.86 -7.22 45.75
C GLN A 493 51.05 -7.16 46.70
N LEU A 494 50.98 -6.36 47.77
CA LEU A 494 52.05 -6.26 48.76
C LEU A 494 52.29 -7.59 49.49
N LEU A 495 51.22 -8.33 49.80
CA LEU A 495 51.34 -9.68 50.38
C LEU A 495 52.02 -10.65 49.42
N ASP A 496 51.61 -10.66 48.15
CA ASP A 496 52.17 -11.55 47.13
C ASP A 496 53.64 -11.20 46.85
N THR A 497 53.97 -9.92 46.67
CA THR A 497 55.35 -9.44 46.50
C THR A 497 56.20 -9.73 47.74
N GLY A 498 55.64 -9.55 48.94
CA GLY A 498 56.32 -9.88 50.19
C GLY A 498 56.63 -11.37 50.32
N GLU A 499 55.68 -12.25 49.98
CA GLU A 499 55.89 -13.69 49.96
C GLU A 499 56.92 -14.11 48.90
N MET A 500 56.86 -13.50 47.71
CA MET A 500 57.86 -13.73 46.65
C MET A 500 59.25 -13.28 47.08
N ALA A 501 59.39 -12.11 47.71
CA ALA A 501 60.67 -11.60 48.20
C ALA A 501 61.25 -12.49 49.29
N GLU A 502 60.43 -12.96 50.24
CA GLU A 502 60.87 -13.89 51.29
C GLU A 502 61.39 -15.20 50.66
N ARG A 503 60.64 -15.78 49.73
CA ARG A 503 61.03 -17.00 49.02
C ARG A 503 62.29 -16.81 48.18
N ALA A 504 62.43 -15.67 47.50
CA ALA A 504 63.62 -15.32 46.74
C ALA A 504 64.85 -15.24 47.65
N ILE A 505 64.75 -14.59 48.81
CA ILE A 505 65.81 -14.54 49.82
C ILE A 505 66.15 -15.95 50.35
N GLN A 506 65.14 -16.77 50.66
CA GLN A 506 65.34 -18.16 51.10
C GLN A 506 66.06 -19.02 50.04
N TYR A 507 65.72 -18.84 48.76
CA TYR A 507 66.37 -19.54 47.65
C TYR A 507 67.81 -19.04 47.46
N GLY A 508 68.02 -17.72 47.46
CA GLY A 508 69.32 -17.08 47.34
C GLY A 508 70.29 -17.49 48.46
N ASN A 509 69.79 -17.75 49.66
CA ASN A 509 70.59 -18.24 50.80
C ASN A 509 71.36 -19.55 50.50
N ARG A 510 70.93 -20.36 49.52
CA ARG A 510 71.67 -21.57 49.09
C ARG A 510 73.01 -21.27 48.41
N TYR A 511 73.14 -20.10 47.80
CA TYR A 511 74.32 -19.69 47.02
C TYR A 511 75.24 -18.72 47.79
N ARG A 512 74.83 -18.31 49.00
CA ARG A 512 75.48 -17.30 49.85
C ARG A 512 76.95 -17.59 50.19
N THR A 513 77.32 -18.86 50.30
CA THR A 513 78.69 -19.28 50.66
C THR A 513 79.63 -19.38 49.45
N ARG A 514 79.10 -19.39 48.21
CA ARG A 514 79.89 -19.63 46.99
C ARG A 514 80.21 -18.35 46.22
N HIS A 515 79.44 -17.29 46.41
CA HIS A 515 79.61 -16.02 45.69
C HIS A 515 79.41 -14.84 46.65
N ASP A 516 80.49 -14.09 46.90
CA ASP A 516 80.47 -12.93 47.81
C ASP A 516 79.57 -11.80 47.27
N ASP A 517 79.51 -11.63 45.94
CA ASP A 517 78.66 -10.61 45.30
C ASP A 517 77.16 -10.84 45.55
N VAL A 518 76.72 -12.11 45.54
CA VAL A 518 75.33 -12.50 45.83
C VAL A 518 75.01 -12.27 47.31
N ASN A 519 75.97 -12.55 48.20
CA ASN A 519 75.81 -12.31 49.62
C ASN A 519 75.61 -10.82 49.95
N ILE A 520 76.33 -9.91 49.29
CA ILE A 520 76.18 -8.45 49.49
C ILE A 520 74.78 -7.99 49.06
N MET A 521 74.31 -8.42 47.89
CA MET A 521 72.99 -8.04 47.36
C MET A 521 71.84 -8.62 48.20
N LEU A 522 71.96 -9.86 48.69
CA LEU A 522 70.98 -10.45 49.59
C LEU A 522 70.94 -9.77 50.96
N LEU A 523 72.07 -9.28 51.47
CA LEU A 523 72.11 -8.54 52.74
C LEU A 523 71.45 -7.16 52.61
N GLN A 524 71.61 -6.51 51.45
CA GLN A 524 70.87 -5.29 51.10
C GLN A 524 69.37 -5.58 50.94
N ALA A 525 68.99 -6.67 50.26
CA ALA A 525 67.60 -7.10 50.14
C ALA A 525 66.98 -7.40 51.51
N GLU A 526 67.68 -8.12 52.41
CA GLU A 526 67.22 -8.39 53.79
C GLU A 526 66.99 -7.09 54.59
N ASP A 527 67.85 -6.08 54.43
CA ASP A 527 67.68 -4.78 55.09
C ASP A 527 66.46 -4.01 54.53
N ARG A 528 66.29 -3.99 53.21
CA ARG A 528 65.10 -3.40 52.56
C ARG A 528 63.81 -4.11 52.92
N PHE A 529 63.83 -5.45 53.00
CA PHE A 529 62.70 -6.26 53.46
C PHE A 529 62.29 -5.91 54.89
N ARG A 530 63.26 -5.69 55.79
CA ARG A 530 63.00 -5.26 57.17
C ARG A 530 62.47 -3.82 57.26
N GLN A 531 62.88 -2.95 56.33
CA GLN A 531 62.41 -1.57 56.23
C GLN A 531 61.00 -1.45 55.63
N GLY A 532 60.49 -2.53 55.00
CA GLY A 532 59.15 -2.60 54.41
C GLY A 532 59.08 -2.25 52.92
N TRP A 533 60.23 -2.19 52.24
CA TRP A 533 60.33 -1.93 50.79
C TRP A 533 60.40 -3.25 50.03
N TYR A 534 59.25 -3.94 49.94
CA TYR A 534 59.16 -5.32 49.43
C TYR A 534 59.45 -5.45 47.93
N GLU A 535 59.05 -4.46 47.12
CA GLU A 535 59.33 -4.43 45.68
C GLU A 535 60.84 -4.30 45.42
N GLU A 536 61.49 -3.31 46.03
CA GLU A 536 62.95 -3.13 45.94
C GLU A 536 63.71 -4.33 46.51
N SER A 537 63.20 -4.94 47.59
CA SER A 537 63.77 -6.16 48.16
C SER A 537 63.70 -7.34 47.19
N LEU A 538 62.60 -7.47 46.44
CA LEU A 538 62.44 -8.53 45.45
C LEU A 538 63.40 -8.31 44.29
N GLU A 539 63.47 -7.09 43.75
CA GLU A 539 64.37 -6.73 42.65
C GLU A 539 65.84 -7.01 42.99
N LEU A 540 66.30 -6.56 44.16
CA LEU A 540 67.68 -6.78 44.61
C LEU A 540 67.98 -8.27 44.86
N ALA A 541 67.00 -9.02 45.38
CA ALA A 541 67.15 -10.46 45.57
C ALA A 541 67.23 -11.20 44.22
N VAL A 542 66.39 -10.81 43.26
CA VAL A 542 66.37 -11.41 41.91
C VAL A 542 67.64 -11.06 41.14
N GLU A 543 68.06 -9.79 41.11
CA GLU A 543 69.29 -9.35 40.43
C GLU A 543 70.53 -10.08 40.98
N GLY A 544 70.56 -10.32 42.30
CA GLY A 544 71.61 -11.11 42.93
C GLY A 544 71.64 -12.58 42.47
N ILE A 545 70.48 -13.22 42.32
CA ILE A 545 70.39 -14.64 41.96
C ILE A 545 70.53 -14.84 40.44
N GLU A 546 70.07 -13.89 39.61
CA GLU A 546 70.20 -13.93 38.15
C GLU A 546 71.64 -13.99 37.65
N LYS A 547 72.59 -13.46 38.43
CA LYS A 547 74.03 -13.58 38.17
C LYS A 547 74.55 -15.02 38.23
N VAL A 548 73.81 -15.93 38.86
CA VAL A 548 74.17 -17.34 39.07
C VAL A 548 73.26 -18.29 38.29
N ASP A 549 71.95 -18.02 38.21
CA ASP A 549 70.98 -18.79 37.42
C ASP A 549 70.02 -17.83 36.69
N ARG A 550 69.98 -17.88 35.35
CA ARG A 550 69.28 -16.88 34.51
C ARG A 550 67.75 -17.11 34.44
N ASN A 551 67.21 -18.19 35.02
CA ASN A 551 65.79 -18.60 34.94
C ASN A 551 65.08 -18.68 36.30
N VAL A 552 65.43 -17.80 37.24
CA VAL A 552 64.97 -17.86 38.65
C VAL A 552 63.52 -17.40 38.83
N LEU A 553 63.10 -16.35 38.12
CA LEU A 553 61.73 -15.82 38.19
C LEU A 553 60.68 -16.87 37.77
N GLU A 554 60.88 -17.55 36.63
CA GLU A 554 59.95 -18.57 36.12
C GLU A 554 59.83 -19.81 37.02
N ARG A 555 60.90 -20.16 37.77
CA ARG A 555 60.87 -21.31 38.71
C ARG A 555 60.17 -20.95 40.02
N LEU A 556 60.39 -19.73 40.53
CA LEU A 556 59.71 -19.24 41.73
C LEU A 556 58.21 -19.05 41.49
N GLU A 557 57.81 -18.58 40.30
CA GLU A 557 56.41 -18.47 39.90
C GLU A 557 55.74 -19.85 39.77
N LYS A 558 56.40 -20.85 39.15
CA LYS A 558 55.85 -22.22 39.06
C LYS A 558 55.67 -22.90 40.42
N GLU A 559 56.62 -22.76 41.35
CA GLU A 559 56.48 -23.27 42.73
C GLU A 559 55.44 -22.48 43.55
N SER A 560 55.17 -21.21 43.21
CA SER A 560 54.08 -20.43 43.83
C SER A 560 52.69 -20.89 43.36
N ALA A 561 52.55 -21.23 42.08
CA ALA A 561 51.31 -21.75 41.50
C ALA A 561 50.96 -23.16 42.02
N GLU A 562 51.96 -24.04 42.22
CA GLU A 562 51.75 -25.40 42.76
C GLU A 562 51.34 -25.45 44.24
N LYS A 563 51.61 -24.41 45.03
CA LYS A 563 51.18 -24.35 46.44
C LYS A 563 49.81 -23.71 46.64
N ASN A 564 49.42 -22.77 45.77
CA ASN A 564 48.08 -22.16 45.83
C ASN A 564 46.97 -23.15 45.44
N SER A 565 47.27 -24.19 44.65
CA SER A 565 46.32 -25.29 44.33
C SER A 565 46.14 -26.33 45.44
N VAL A 566 46.97 -26.30 46.49
CA VAL A 566 46.90 -27.21 47.65
C VAL A 566 46.22 -26.56 48.86
N ASN A 567 45.97 -25.25 48.81
CA ASN A 567 45.40 -24.45 49.92
C ASN A 567 44.12 -23.67 49.56
N GLU A 568 43.53 -23.89 48.38
CA GLU A 568 42.07 -23.80 48.19
C GLU A 568 41.40 -25.06 48.77
#